data_AF-A0A944P0B2-F1
#
_entry.id   AF-A0A944P0B2-F1
#
_cell.length_a   1.000
_cell.length_b   1.000
_cell.length_c   1.000
_cell.angle_alpha   90.00
_cell.angle_beta   90.00
_cell.angle_gamma   90.00
#
_symmetry.space_group_name_H-M   'P 1'
#
loop_
_entity.id
_entity.type
_entity.pdbx_description
1 polymer ?
#
loop_
_entity_poly.entity_id
_entity_poly.type
_entity_poly.pdbx_seq_one_letter_code
_entity_poly.pdbx_strand_id
1 'polypeptide(L)'
;MDRTPGDVALHEHLQANPEAQHAALHDPEFAAETHRLRQVLDRLDVALIAEGLDDEARKRVGAHLAAECLGTDDSNARMRDRAQAVRSLYEQGLVHVSSL
;
A
#
# COMPACT_ATOMS: atom_id res chain seq x y z
N MET A 1 -7.93 11.72 16.59
CA MET A 1 -7.13 12.29 15.49
C MET A 1 -8.01 12.15 14.27
N ASP A 2 -8.40 13.27 13.67
CA ASP A 2 -9.16 13.25 12.42
C ASP A 2 -8.27 12.68 11.32
N ARG A 3 -8.77 11.69 10.59
CA ARG A 3 -8.06 11.10 9.45
C ARG A 3 -8.10 12.11 8.32
N THR A 4 -6.96 12.40 7.71
CA THR A 4 -6.89 13.23 6.51
C THR A 4 -7.62 12.53 5.36
N PRO A 5 -8.14 13.27 4.37
CA PRO A 5 -8.71 12.67 3.16
C PRO A 5 -7.77 11.67 2.48
N GLY A 6 -6.45 11.91 2.54
CA GLY A 6 -5.43 10.99 2.05
C GLY A 6 -5.36 9.67 2.84
N ASP A 7 -5.43 9.73 4.17
CA ASP A 7 -5.47 8.54 5.04
C ASP A 7 -6.76 7.73 4.83
N VAL A 8 -7.89 8.41 4.59
CA VAL A 8 -9.17 7.77 4.24
C VAL A 8 -9.05 7.04 2.90
N ALA A 9 -8.53 7.70 1.87
CA ALA A 9 -8.37 7.09 0.54
C ALA A 9 -7.43 5.87 0.55
N LEU A 10 -6.32 5.97 1.29
CA LEU A 10 -5.38 4.86 1.47
C LEU A 10 -6.03 3.68 2.20
N HIS A 11 -6.80 3.97 3.25
CA HIS A 11 -7.51 2.95 4.02
C HIS A 11 -8.60 2.27 3.19
N GLU A 12 -9.39 3.03 2.45
CA GLU A 12 -10.42 2.51 1.53
C GLU A 12 -9.79 1.63 0.44
N HIS A 13 -8.65 2.05 -0.12
CA HIS A 13 -7.92 1.25 -1.11
C HIS A 13 -7.45 -0.09 -0.53
N LEU A 14 -6.86 -0.09 0.67
CA LEU A 14 -6.43 -1.33 1.32
C LEU A 14 -7.61 -2.24 1.68
N GLN A 15 -8.73 -1.67 2.15
CA GLN A 15 -9.93 -2.46 2.43
C GLN A 15 -10.54 -3.07 1.17
N ALA A 16 -10.48 -2.37 0.03
CA ALA A 16 -10.94 -2.89 -1.25
C ALA A 16 -10.00 -3.94 -1.86
N ASN A 17 -8.75 -4.01 -1.41
CA ASN A 17 -7.71 -4.89 -1.96
C ASN A 17 -7.11 -5.81 -0.87
N PRO A 18 -7.72 -6.98 -0.61
CA PRO A 18 -7.32 -7.88 0.48
C PRO A 18 -5.87 -8.38 0.35
N GLU A 19 -5.35 -8.51 -0.87
CA GLU A 19 -3.95 -8.87 -1.11
C GLU A 19 -2.98 -7.77 -0.66
N ALA A 20 -3.27 -6.51 -1.01
CA ALA A 20 -2.49 -5.35 -0.58
C ALA A 20 -2.59 -5.13 0.94
N GLN A 21 -3.76 -5.41 1.53
CA GLN A 21 -3.92 -5.40 2.97
C GLN A 21 -3.08 -6.47 3.66
N HIS A 22 -3.02 -7.67 3.09
CA HIS A 22 -2.16 -8.74 3.60
C HIS A 22 -0.67 -8.37 3.47
N ALA A 23 -0.26 -7.81 2.33
CA ALA A 23 1.09 -7.29 2.10
C ALA A 23 1.48 -6.24 3.15
N ALA A 24 0.59 -5.28 3.45
CA ALA A 24 0.84 -4.23 4.45
C ALA A 24 1.05 -4.77 5.87
N LEU A 25 0.56 -5.97 6.18
CA LEU A 25 0.72 -6.59 7.50
C LEU A 25 1.94 -7.50 7.59
N HIS A 26 2.39 -8.09 6.48
CA HIS A 26 3.37 -9.17 6.47
C HIS A 26 4.64 -8.88 5.67
N ASP A 27 4.66 -7.82 4.86
CA ASP A 27 5.84 -7.35 4.14
C ASP A 27 6.32 -6.01 4.72
N PRO A 28 7.49 -5.97 5.38
CA PRO A 28 8.03 -4.75 5.97
C PRO A 28 8.40 -3.69 4.93
N GLU A 29 8.77 -4.08 3.71
CA GLU A 29 9.07 -3.14 2.62
C GLU A 29 7.77 -2.49 2.11
N PHE A 30 6.72 -3.29 1.90
CA PHE A 30 5.40 -2.79 1.50
C PHE A 30 4.76 -1.92 2.59
N ALA A 31 4.92 -2.29 3.86
CA ALA A 31 4.45 -1.49 4.99
C ALA A 31 5.16 -0.13 5.07
N ALA A 32 6.49 -0.11 4.85
CA ALA A 32 7.26 1.13 4.80
C ALA A 32 6.83 2.03 3.63
N GLU A 33 6.57 1.44 2.46
CA GLU A 33 6.12 2.18 1.29
C GLU A 33 4.71 2.76 1.49
N THR A 34 3.79 1.97 2.04
CA THR A 34 2.45 2.42 2.42
C THR A 34 2.51 3.57 3.43
N HIS A 35 3.42 3.49 4.41
CA HIS A 35 3.64 4.56 5.38
C HIS A 35 4.18 5.84 4.75
N ARG A 36 5.14 5.74 3.83
CA ARG A 36 5.67 6.89 3.09
C ARG A 36 4.59 7.54 2.24
N LEU A 37 3.81 6.74 1.53
CA LEU A 37 2.70 7.22 0.72
C LEU A 37 1.69 8.01 1.57
N ARG A 38 1.35 7.52 2.76
CA ARG A 38 0.50 8.26 3.70
C ARG A 38 1.06 9.66 4.01
N GLN A 39 2.35 9.76 4.35
CA GLN A 39 2.97 11.05 4.64
C GLN A 39 2.96 12.01 3.44
N VAL A 40 3.11 11.48 2.22
CA VAL A 40 3.04 12.27 0.99
C VAL A 40 1.62 12.79 0.77
N LEU A 41 0.61 11.92 0.93
CA LEU A 41 -0.80 12.31 0.78
C LEU A 41 -1.23 13.35 1.81
N ASP A 42 -0.75 13.25 3.05
CA ASP A 42 -1.01 14.25 4.10
C ASP A 42 -0.45 15.63 3.72
N ARG A 43 0.80 15.67 3.24
CA ARG A 43 1.43 16.93 2.79
C ARG A 43 0.75 17.50 1.56
N LEU A 44 0.32 16.63 0.64
CA LEU A 44 -0.41 17.03 -0.55
C LEU A 44 -1.77 17.63 -0.17
N ASP A 45 -2.52 17.03 0.73
CA ASP A 45 -3.82 17.56 1.17
C ASP A 45 -3.67 18.98 1.74
N VAL A 46 -2.65 19.22 2.58
CA VAL A 46 -2.32 20.55 3.10
C VAL A 46 -1.99 21.54 1.97
N ALA A 47 -1.21 21.12 0.98
CA ALA A 47 -0.88 21.97 -0.18
C ALA A 47 -2.13 22.30 -1.01
N LEU A 48 -2.99 21.31 -1.27
CA LEU A 48 -4.22 21.50 -2.04
C LEU A 48 -5.23 22.41 -1.29
N ILE A 49 -5.27 22.34 0.04
CA ILE A 49 -6.04 23.29 0.86
C ILE A 49 -5.50 24.71 0.67
N ALA A 50 -4.17 24.89 0.70
CA ALA A 50 -3.55 26.20 0.51
C ALA A 50 -3.83 26.78 -0.89
N GLU A 51 -3.94 25.93 -1.90
CA GLU A 51 -4.34 26.28 -3.28
C GLU A 51 -5.86 26.50 -3.44
N GLY A 52 -6.65 26.32 -2.37
CA GLY A 52 -8.09 26.58 -2.36
C GLY A 52 -8.95 25.50 -3.00
N LEU A 53 -8.45 24.27 -3.13
CA LEU A 53 -9.26 23.15 -3.65
C LEU A 53 -10.32 22.72 -2.64
N ASP A 54 -11.52 22.44 -3.16
CA ASP A 54 -12.61 21.85 -2.38
C ASP A 54 -12.34 20.41 -1.95
N ASP A 55 -13.08 19.95 -0.94
CA ASP A 55 -12.89 18.64 -0.32
C ASP A 55 -13.07 17.48 -1.32
N GLU A 56 -13.99 17.60 -2.27
CA GLU A 56 -14.26 16.57 -3.26
C GLU A 56 -13.12 16.45 -4.29
N ALA A 57 -12.52 17.55 -4.70
CA ALA A 57 -11.34 17.56 -5.55
C ALA A 57 -10.13 16.93 -4.84
N ARG A 58 -9.91 17.27 -3.56
CA ARG A 58 -8.81 16.68 -2.78
C ARG A 58 -8.98 15.18 -2.59
N LYS A 59 -10.18 14.70 -2.28
CA LYS A 59 -10.49 13.26 -2.22
C LYS A 59 -10.21 12.54 -3.54
N ARG A 60 -10.63 13.11 -4.68
CA ARG A 60 -10.36 12.51 -6.00
C ARG A 60 -8.87 12.41 -6.29
N VAL A 61 -8.10 13.46 -6.01
CA VAL A 61 -6.64 13.46 -6.19
C VAL A 61 -5.97 12.42 -5.29
N GLY A 62 -6.36 12.36 -4.00
CA GLY A 62 -5.84 11.39 -3.05
C GLY A 62 -6.13 9.94 -3.46
N ALA A 63 -7.36 9.65 -3.89
CA ALA A 63 -7.76 8.32 -4.36
C ALA A 63 -7.00 7.90 -5.63
N HIS A 64 -6.81 8.83 -6.57
CA HIS A 64 -6.05 8.56 -7.80
C HIS A 64 -4.59 8.23 -7.50
N LEU A 65 -3.92 9.05 -6.67
CA LEU A 65 -2.54 8.81 -6.28
C LEU A 65 -2.37 7.52 -5.45
N ALA A 66 -3.32 7.21 -4.56
CA ALA A 66 -3.30 5.95 -3.83
C ALA A 66 -3.37 4.75 -4.80
N ALA A 67 -4.23 4.83 -5.82
CA ALA A 67 -4.37 3.77 -6.82
C ALA A 67 -3.16 3.66 -7.77
N GLU A 68 -2.53 4.77 -8.16
CA GLU A 68 -1.33 4.75 -8.99
C GLU A 68 -0.10 4.24 -8.22
N CYS A 69 0.11 4.74 -7.00
CA CYS A 69 1.29 4.39 -6.21
C CYS A 69 1.21 2.98 -5.59
N LEU A 70 0.01 2.51 -5.26
CA LEU A 70 -0.22 1.14 -4.81
C LEU A 70 -0.70 0.22 -5.93
N GLY A 71 -0.63 0.71 -7.18
CA GLY A 71 -0.97 -0.03 -8.39
C GLY A 71 -0.45 -1.46 -8.30
N THR A 72 -1.40 -2.37 -8.25
CA THR A 72 -1.28 -3.75 -7.78
C THR A 72 -0.26 -4.57 -8.56
N ASP A 73 0.09 -4.19 -9.78
CA ASP A 73 0.89 -5.05 -10.67
C ASP A 73 2.33 -5.23 -10.21
N ASP A 74 3.05 -4.16 -9.85
CA ASP A 74 4.49 -4.27 -9.53
C ASP A 74 4.75 -4.81 -8.12
N SER A 75 3.88 -4.47 -7.16
CA SER A 75 4.00 -4.97 -5.79
C SER A 75 3.48 -6.39 -5.66
N ASN A 76 2.37 -6.74 -6.33
CA ASN A 76 1.92 -8.13 -6.38
C ASN A 76 2.84 -9.00 -7.24
N ALA A 77 3.45 -8.47 -8.31
CA ALA A 77 4.49 -9.19 -9.04
C ALA A 77 5.68 -9.50 -8.14
N ARG A 78 6.17 -8.51 -7.37
CA ARG A 78 7.24 -8.73 -6.40
C ARG A 78 6.86 -9.75 -5.32
N MET A 79 5.65 -9.68 -4.76
CA MET A 79 5.17 -10.69 -3.81
C MET A 79 5.05 -12.07 -4.44
N ARG A 80 4.53 -12.16 -5.67
CA ARG A 80 4.41 -13.42 -6.43
C ARG A 80 5.79 -14.02 -6.70
N ASP A 81 6.74 -13.21 -7.11
CA ASP A 81 8.12 -13.63 -7.37
C ASP A 81 8.81 -14.09 -6.08
N ARG A 82 8.58 -13.39 -4.96
CA ARG A 82 9.13 -13.74 -3.65
C ARG A 82 8.49 -15.03 -3.11
N ALA A 83 7.18 -15.21 -3.27
CA ALA A 83 6.47 -16.44 -2.92
C ALA A 83 6.93 -17.62 -3.79
N GLN A 84 7.15 -17.39 -5.09
CA GLN A 84 7.69 -18.37 -6.03
C GLN A 84 9.12 -18.77 -5.64
N ALA A 85 9.96 -17.80 -5.27
CA ALA A 85 11.33 -18.05 -4.80
C ALA A 85 11.35 -18.88 -3.52
N VAL A 86 10.51 -18.55 -2.53
CA VAL A 86 10.37 -19.33 -1.30
C VAL A 86 9.90 -20.75 -1.59
N ARG A 87 8.92 -20.92 -2.49
CA ARG A 87 8.44 -22.26 -2.90
C ARG A 87 9.54 -23.07 -3.57
N SER A 88 10.33 -22.46 -4.44
CA SER A 88 11.45 -23.14 -5.11
C SER A 88 12.54 -23.55 -4.12
N LEU A 89 12.84 -22.73 -3.12
CA LEU A 89 13.77 -23.07 -2.03
C LEU A 89 13.25 -24.23 -1.16
N TYR A 90 11.92 -24.33 -0.99
CA TYR A 90 11.27 -25.44 -0.30
C TYR A 90 11.38 -26.75 -1.10
N GLU A 91 11.10 -26.70 -2.40
CA GLU A 91 11.22 -27.84 -3.32
C GLU A 91 12.67 -28.34 -3.45
N GLN A 92 13.64 -27.44 -3.33
CA GLN A 92 15.07 -27.77 -3.31
C GLN A 92 15.54 -28.31 -1.94
N GLY A 93 14.67 -28.37 -0.93
CA GLY A 93 14.98 -28.91 0.40
C GLY A 93 15.90 -28.02 1.25
N LEU A 94 16.11 -26.76 0.85
CA LEU A 94 17.03 -25.83 1.51
C LEU A 94 16.39 -25.08 2.70
N VAL A 95 15.06 -25.14 2.82
CA VAL A 95 14.31 -24.51 3.92
C VAL A 95 13.28 -25.51 4.43
N HIS A 96 13.27 -25.77 5.74
CA HIS A 96 12.22 -26.55 6.41
C HIS A 96 11.36 -25.59 7.23
N VAL A 97 10.06 -25.57 6.97
CA VAL A 97 9.12 -24.89 7.87
C VAL A 97 9.02 -25.79 9.09
N SER A 98 9.66 -25.38 10.18
CA SER A 98 9.38 -25.96 11.49
C SER A 98 7.94 -25.58 11.83
N SER A 99 7.02 -26.55 11.69
CA SER A 99 5.66 -26.42 12.23
C SER A 99 5.74 -26.15 13.73
N LEU A 100 5.20 -25.00 14.14
CA LEU A 100 4.77 -24.73 15.52
C LEU A 100 3.27 -25.04 15.62
#